data_AF-A0A950T7M0-F1
#
_entry.id   AF-A0A950T7M0-F1
#
_cell.length_a   1.000
_cell.length_b   1.000
_cell.length_c   1.000
_cell.angle_alpha   90.00
_cell.angle_beta   90.00
_cell.angle_gamma   90.00
#
_symmetry.space_group_name_H-M   'P 1'
#
loop_
_entity.id
_entity.type
_entity.pdbx_description
1 polymer ?
#
loop_
_entity_poly.entity_id
_entity_poly.type
_entity_poly.pdbx_seq_one_letter_code
_entity_poly.pdbx_strand_id
1 'polypeptide(L)'
;MHQSNEKELRIIQIMPALPGWEAVWGDIEEPQRGKPGYYTETVICWALVEASDGRRFVTAMMPDLHSSELKLTLETDYFLGYATPTYTPDWMMIASNRRTTKKTSKA
;
A
#
# COMPACT_ATOMS: atom_id res chain seq x y z
N MET A 1 -13.70 16.86 1.75
CA MET A 1 -14.14 15.74 2.60
C MET A 1 -14.42 14.54 1.70
N HIS A 2 -13.41 13.72 1.45
CA HIS A 2 -13.66 12.39 0.85
C HIS A 2 -13.92 11.45 2.01
N GLN A 3 -15.20 11.15 2.25
CA GLN A 3 -15.58 9.95 2.98
C GLN A 3 -15.03 8.78 2.17
N SER A 4 -13.91 8.22 2.62
CA SER A 4 -13.52 6.87 2.28
C SER A 4 -14.69 5.98 2.70
N ASN A 5 -15.45 5.54 1.71
CA ASN A 5 -16.46 4.52 1.84
C ASN A 5 -15.70 3.27 2.29
N GLU A 6 -15.50 3.11 3.61
CA GLU A 6 -14.92 1.93 4.23
C GLU A 6 -15.89 0.79 3.95
N LYS A 7 -15.78 0.20 2.76
CA LYS A 7 -16.38 -1.09 2.46
C LYS A 7 -15.86 -2.02 3.54
N GLU A 8 -16.75 -2.48 4.41
CA GLU A 8 -16.42 -3.41 5.48
C GLU A 8 -15.64 -4.59 4.89
N LEU A 9 -14.37 -4.71 5.27
CA LEU A 9 -13.48 -5.75 4.77
C LEU A 9 -13.47 -6.91 5.76
N ARG A 10 -13.79 -8.11 5.28
CA ARG A 10 -13.69 -9.32 6.08
C ARG A 10 -12.37 -10.02 5.80
N ILE A 11 -11.56 -10.23 6.83
CA ILE A 11 -10.35 -11.06 6.73
C ILE A 11 -10.77 -12.53 6.63
N ILE A 12 -10.35 -13.19 5.55
CA ILE A 12 -10.57 -14.63 5.35
C ILE A 12 -9.38 -15.42 5.89
N GLN A 13 -8.17 -14.94 5.61
CA GLN A 13 -6.93 -15.65 5.95
C GLN A 13 -5.80 -14.66 6.20
N ILE A 14 -4.93 -14.98 7.16
CA ILE A 14 -3.67 -14.29 7.44
C ILE A 14 -2.51 -15.25 7.20
N MET A 15 -1.47 -14.78 6.52
CA MET A 15 -0.24 -15.52 6.23
C MET A 15 0.96 -14.66 6.64
N PRO A 16 2.01 -15.21 7.26
CA PRO A 16 3.19 -14.43 7.58
C PRO A 16 3.89 -13.96 6.31
N ALA A 17 4.38 -12.73 6.31
CA ALA A 17 5.30 -12.25 5.29
C ALA A 17 6.73 -12.76 5.60
N LEU A 18 7.51 -13.02 4.55
CA LEU A 18 8.94 -13.27 4.75
C LEU A 18 9.63 -11.98 5.23
N PRO A 19 10.72 -12.07 6.01
CA PRO A 19 11.47 -10.89 6.42
C PRO A 19 11.95 -10.04 5.24
N GLY A 20 11.88 -8.71 5.39
CA GLY A 20 12.38 -7.74 4.41
C GLY A 20 11.34 -7.21 3.42
N TRP A 21 10.08 -7.63 3.53
CA TRP A 21 8.99 -6.99 2.77
C TRP A 21 8.64 -5.63 3.38
N GLU A 22 8.46 -4.64 2.52
CA GLU A 22 8.08 -3.28 2.92
C GLU A 22 6.91 -2.79 2.07
N ALA A 23 5.97 -2.10 2.71
CA ALA A 23 5.06 -1.19 2.03
C ALA A 23 5.78 0.15 1.84
N VAL A 24 5.61 0.75 0.67
CA VAL A 24 6.33 1.97 0.29
C VAL A 24 5.34 3.07 0.00
N TRP A 25 5.57 4.22 0.63
CA TRP A 25 4.84 5.46 0.38
C TRP A 25 5.80 6.53 -0.09
N GLY A 26 5.29 7.40 -0.95
CA GLY A 26 6.02 8.55 -1.45
C GLY A 26 5.10 9.48 -2.22
N ASP A 27 5.49 10.76 -2.29
CA ASP A 27 4.83 11.70 -3.19
C ASP A 27 5.03 11.22 -4.64
N ILE A 28 3.96 11.25 -5.44
CA ILE A 28 4.05 10.90 -6.86
C ILE A 28 4.95 11.85 -7.66
N GLU A 29 5.16 13.07 -7.17
CA GLU A 29 6.08 14.03 -7.78
C GLU A 29 7.54 13.78 -7.35
N GLU A 30 7.75 13.32 -6.11
CA GLU A 30 9.08 13.06 -5.53
C GLU A 30 9.15 11.70 -4.79
N PRO A 31 9.02 10.56 -5.48
CA PRO A 31 8.87 9.23 -4.87
C PRO A 31 10.21 8.61 -4.40
N GLN A 32 11.25 9.42 -4.18
CA GLN A 32 12.61 8.93 -3.93
C GLN A 32 12.90 8.78 -2.43
N ARG A 33 13.63 7.71 -2.09
CA ARG A 33 14.12 7.49 -0.73
C ARG A 33 14.96 8.69 -0.26
N GLY A 34 14.66 9.18 0.94
CA GLY A 34 15.32 10.35 1.54
C GLY A 34 14.71 11.69 1.16
N LYS A 35 13.64 11.71 0.33
CA LYS A 35 12.84 12.91 0.10
C LYS A 35 11.71 13.04 1.13
N PRO A 36 11.26 14.27 1.43
CA PRO A 36 10.06 14.48 2.25
C PRO A 36 8.88 13.69 1.70
N GLY A 37 8.16 12.99 2.57
CA GLY A 37 6.99 12.18 2.19
C GLY A 37 7.31 10.75 1.75
N TYR A 38 8.57 10.39 1.52
CA TYR A 38 8.96 8.99 1.33
C TYR A 38 9.13 8.29 2.69
N TYR A 39 8.44 7.18 2.89
CA TYR A 39 8.68 6.29 4.03
C TYR A 39 8.29 4.85 3.70
N THR A 40 8.80 3.93 4.52
CA THR A 40 8.46 2.50 4.43
C THR A 40 7.94 2.00 5.77
N GLU A 41 7.11 0.96 5.72
CA GLU A 41 6.64 0.22 6.89
C GLU A 41 6.82 -1.25 6.60
N THR A 42 7.34 -1.98 7.58
CA THR A 42 7.57 -3.42 7.45
C THR A 42 6.24 -4.15 7.34
N VAL A 43 6.12 -4.98 6.30
CA VAL A 43 4.98 -5.90 6.15
C VAL A 43 5.23 -7.12 7.03
N ILE A 44 4.30 -7.37 7.95
CA ILE A 44 4.39 -8.49 8.90
C ILE A 44 3.59 -9.68 8.41
N CYS A 45 2.40 -9.42 7.87
CA CYS A 45 1.53 -10.46 7.32
C CYS A 45 0.91 -10.02 5.99
N TRP A 46 0.43 -10.99 5.24
CA TRP A 46 -0.49 -10.84 4.13
C TRP A 46 -1.88 -11.31 4.57
N ALA A 47 -2.91 -10.55 4.21
CA ALA A 47 -4.29 -10.89 4.44
C ALA A 47 -5.02 -11.12 3.11
N LEU A 48 -5.68 -12.27 2.96
CA LEU A 48 -6.74 -12.44 1.97
C LEU A 48 -8.02 -11.84 2.57
N VAL A 49 -8.57 -10.83 1.90
CA VAL A 49 -9.77 -10.12 2.35
C VAL A 49 -10.89 -10.22 1.32
N GLU A 50 -12.13 -10.14 1.80
CA GLU A 50 -13.34 -10.05 1.00
C GLU A 50 -14.03 -8.72 1.28
N ALA A 51 -14.28 -7.94 0.22
CA ALA A 51 -15.07 -6.73 0.30
C ALA A 51 -16.57 -7.04 0.25
N SER A 52 -17.40 -6.09 0.68
CA SER A 52 -18.87 -6.21 0.67
C SER A 52 -19.49 -6.49 -0.70
N ASP A 53 -18.79 -6.18 -1.80
CA ASP A 53 -19.19 -6.49 -3.17
C ASP A 53 -18.79 -7.92 -3.61
N GLY A 54 -18.29 -8.74 -2.69
CA GLY A 54 -17.84 -10.12 -2.92
C GLY A 54 -16.44 -10.21 -3.56
N ARG A 55 -15.79 -9.09 -3.88
CA ARG A 55 -14.45 -9.09 -4.46
C ARG A 55 -13.42 -9.51 -3.40
N ARG A 56 -12.55 -10.45 -3.78
CA ARG A 56 -11.42 -10.90 -2.97
C ARG A 56 -10.11 -10.35 -3.48
N PHE A 57 -9.23 -9.95 -2.57
CA PHE A 57 -7.89 -9.49 -2.89
C PHE A 57 -6.93 -9.73 -1.72
N VAL A 58 -5.63 -9.71 -2.00
CA VAL A 58 -4.59 -9.80 -0.98
C VAL A 58 -4.06 -8.42 -0.67
N THR A 59 -3.89 -8.10 0.61
CA THR A 59 -3.23 -6.87 1.05
C THR A 59 -2.27 -7.13 2.22
N ALA A 60 -1.33 -6.21 2.43
CA ALA A 60 -0.40 -6.28 3.55
C ALA A 60 -1.07 -5.93 4.88
N MET A 61 -0.50 -6.44 5.96
CA MET A 61 -0.75 -6.03 7.33
C MET A 61 0.55 -5.60 7.98
N MET A 62 0.50 -4.47 8.69
CA MET A 62 1.65 -3.79 9.27
C MET A 62 1.36 -3.48 10.73
N PRO A 63 2.38 -3.37 11.58
CA PRO A 63 2.16 -3.04 12.97
C PRO A 63 1.71 -1.59 13.08
N ASP A 64 0.67 -1.34 13.87
CA ASP A 64 0.40 -0.02 14.39
C ASP A 64 1.17 0.16 15.70
N LEU A 65 2.19 1.02 15.65
CA LEU A 65 3.09 1.25 16.78
C LEU A 65 2.40 1.93 17.97
N HIS A 66 1.21 2.49 17.81
CA HIS A 66 0.48 3.15 18.90
C HIS A 66 -0.48 2.19 19.61
N SER A 67 -1.17 1.34 18.85
CA SER A 67 -2.21 0.44 19.37
C SER A 67 -1.71 -0.97 19.67
N SER A 68 -0.51 -1.35 19.21
CA SER A 68 -0.01 -2.74 19.24
C SER A 68 -0.85 -3.70 18.40
N GLU A 69 -1.67 -3.18 17.48
CA GLU A 69 -2.50 -3.97 16.57
C GLU A 69 -1.84 -4.14 15.20
N LEU A 70 -2.42 -5.01 14.37
CA LEU A 70 -2.09 -5.08 12.95
C LEU A 70 -3.13 -4.29 12.16
N LYS A 71 -2.68 -3.31 11.37
CA LYS A 71 -3.53 -2.54 10.45
C LYS A 71 -3.42 -3.11 9.03
N LEU A 72 -4.55 -3.16 8.33
CA LEU A 72 -4.57 -3.46 6.89
C LEU A 72 -4.01 -2.26 6.11
N THR A 73 -3.16 -2.53 5.13
CA THR A 73 -2.75 -1.51 4.16
C THR A 73 -3.88 -1.32 3.17
N LEU A 74 -4.50 -0.14 3.18
CA LEU A 74 -5.37 0.30 2.10
C LEU A 74 -4.58 1.21 1.17
N GLU A 75 -4.79 1.07 -0.13
CA GLU A 75 -4.13 1.92 -1.13
C GLU A 75 -4.61 3.36 -0.95
N THR A 76 -3.77 4.20 -0.34
CA THR A 76 -3.98 5.65 -0.22
C THR A 76 -3.25 6.38 -1.35
N ASP A 77 -3.50 7.69 -1.50
CA ASP A 77 -2.95 8.52 -2.58
C ASP A 77 -1.41 8.50 -2.67
N TYR A 78 -0.72 8.16 -1.58
CA TYR A 78 0.75 8.10 -1.49
C TYR A 78 1.31 6.68 -1.55
N PHE A 79 0.48 5.64 -1.57
CA PHE A 79 0.95 4.25 -1.53
C PHE A 79 1.53 3.84 -2.88
N LEU A 80 2.85 3.69 -3.00
CA LEU A 80 3.54 3.36 -4.26
C LEU A 80 3.52 1.87 -4.60
N GLY A 81 3.51 1.01 -3.58
CA GLY A 81 3.47 -0.44 -3.75
C GLY A 81 4.24 -1.17 -2.66
N TYR A 82 4.61 -2.41 -2.95
CA TYR A 82 5.40 -3.26 -2.05
C TYR A 82 6.82 -3.46 -2.61
N ALA A 83 7.84 -3.24 -1.78
CA ALA A 83 9.20 -3.69 -2.05
C ALA A 83 9.37 -5.14 -1.57
N THR A 84 10.02 -5.96 -2.39
CA THR A 84 10.40 -7.31 -1.99
C THR A 84 11.80 -7.27 -1.36
N PRO A 85 12.17 -8.28 -0.55
CA PRO A 85 13.50 -8.35 0.04
C PRO A 85 14.64 -8.41 -0.98
N THR A 86 14.35 -8.86 -2.21
CA THR A 86 15.34 -9.12 -3.26
C THR A 86 15.29 -8.13 -4.42
N TYR A 87 14.27 -7.27 -4.44
CA TYR A 87 14.06 -6.32 -5.53
C TYR A 87 13.33 -5.08 -5.04
N THR A 88 13.94 -3.93 -5.29
CA THR A 88 13.29 -2.63 -5.13
C THR A 88 12.80 -2.16 -6.49
N PRO A 89 11.48 -2.00 -6.69
CA PRO A 89 10.94 -1.41 -7.90
C PRO A 89 11.47 -0.02 -8.20
N ASP A 90 11.51 0.35 -9.47
CA ASP A 90 11.77 1.74 -9.88
C ASP A 90 10.55 2.61 -9.55
N TRP A 91 10.60 3.23 -8.37
CA TRP A 91 9.54 4.11 -7.87
C TRP A 91 9.32 5.35 -8.74
N MET A 92 10.37 5.85 -9.41
CA MET A 92 10.26 6.98 -10.33
C MET A 92 9.43 6.59 -11.56
N MET A 93 9.69 5.40 -12.11
CA MET A 93 8.90 4.86 -13.22
C MET A 93 7.44 4.64 -12.79
N ILE A 94 7.20 4.01 -11.64
CA ILE A 94 5.84 3.74 -11.13
C ILE A 94 5.07 5.05 -10.91
N ALA A 95 5.67 6.04 -10.24
CA ALA A 95 5.03 7.32 -10.02
C ALA A 95 4.76 8.07 -11.33
N SER A 96 5.68 7.99 -12.30
CA SER A 96 5.49 8.58 -13.64
C SER A 96 4.30 7.97 -14.38
N ASN A 97 4.13 6.65 -14.32
CA ASN A 97 2.97 5.96 -14.91
C ASN A 97 1.66 6.35 -14.23
N ARG A 98 1.67 6.60 -12.91
CA ARG A 98 0.49 7.07 -12.18
C ARG A 98 0.13 8.51 -12.57
N ARG A 99 1.13 9.39 -12.74
CA ARG A 99 0.93 10.77 -13.22
C ARG A 99 0.31 10.82 -14.60
N THR A 100 0.75 9.95 -15.53
CA THR A 100 0.15 9.88 -16.87
C THR A 100 -1.30 9.40 -16.81
N THR A 101 -1.57 8.34 -16.06
CA THR A 101 -2.93 7.78 -15.88
C THR A 101 -3.90 8.79 -15.25
N LYS A 102 -3.44 9.57 -14.26
CA LYS A 102 -4.24 10.63 -13.61
C LYS A 102 -4.53 11.82 -14.55
N LYS A 103 -3.69 12.06 -15.55
CA LYS A 103 -3.93 13.11 -16.57
C LYS A 103 -4.95 12.65 -17.60
N THR A 104 -4.89 11.40 -18.06
CA THR A 104 -5.87 10.86 -19.02
C THR A 104 -7.25 10.64 -18.44
N SER A 105 -7.39 10.40 -17.13
CA SER A 105 -8.71 10.28 -16.49
C SER A 105 -9.40 11.63 -16.20
N LYS A 106 -8.68 12.75 -16.35
CA LYS A 106 -9.20 14.11 -16.18
C LYS A 106 -9.46 14.85 -17.51
N ALA A 107 -9.12 14.23 -18.64
CA ALA A 107 -9.36 14.74 -19.99
C ALA A 107 -10.67 14.15 -20.55
#